data_AF-A0A2G2FX69-F1
#
_entry.id   AF-A0A2G2FX69-F1
#
_cell.length_a   1.000
_cell.length_b   1.000
_cell.length_c   1.000
_cell.angle_alpha   90.00
_cell.angle_beta   90.00
_cell.angle_gamma   90.00
#
_symmetry.space_group_name_H-M   'P 1'
#
loop_
_entity.id
_entity.type
_entity.pdbx_description
1 polymer ?
#
loop_
_entity_poly.entity_id
_entity_poly.type
_entity_poly.pdbx_seq_one_letter_code
_entity_poly.pdbx_strand_id
1 'polypeptide(L)'
;MIELEARSYGENSTEEEIEAIRARVYMYSDNIVYWKEVPVMSVWQVQQYQSKMKSLTNNLKHYALLIDLTESKPPNAEIRASLRDVYGPFAEEGLDEAAVFTGKNFLINVAAKFVLGGVGLKKFTVHSKQEDALKALSDYA
;
A
#
# COMPACT_ATOMS: atom_id res chain seq x y z
N MET A 1 -3.47 -5.01 19.34
CA MET A 1 -3.94 -5.26 17.97
C MET A 1 -4.13 -6.74 17.81
N ILE A 2 -5.21 -7.16 17.14
CA ILE A 2 -5.43 -8.58 16.82
C ILE A 2 -4.49 -9.03 15.69
N GLU A 3 -4.25 -10.33 15.62
CA GLU A 3 -3.56 -10.95 14.48
C GLU A 3 -4.57 -11.21 13.35
N LEU A 4 -4.27 -10.73 12.15
CA LEU A 4 -5.11 -10.97 10.98
C LEU A 4 -4.79 -12.32 10.36
N GLU A 5 -5.81 -13.12 10.12
CA GLU A 5 -5.73 -14.37 9.39
C GLU A 5 -5.45 -14.11 7.89
N ALA A 6 -4.85 -15.09 7.21
CA ALA A 6 -4.56 -15.03 5.79
C ALA A 6 -5.81 -15.32 4.92
N ARG A 7 -6.86 -14.51 5.07
CA ARG A 7 -8.12 -14.59 4.30
C ARG A 7 -8.57 -13.22 3.80
N SER A 8 -9.48 -13.23 2.84
CA SER A 8 -10.19 -12.01 2.43
C SER A 8 -11.16 -11.57 3.53
N TYR A 9 -11.15 -10.28 3.86
CA TYR A 9 -12.10 -9.64 4.77
C TYR A 9 -13.17 -8.86 3.99
N GLY A 10 -14.28 -8.52 4.62
CA GLY A 10 -15.44 -7.91 3.98
C GLY A 10 -16.38 -7.22 4.98
N GLU A 11 -17.60 -6.90 4.54
CA GLU A 11 -18.54 -6.09 5.33
C GLU A 11 -18.96 -6.70 6.67
N ASN A 12 -18.84 -8.02 6.82
CA ASN A 12 -19.16 -8.73 8.07
C ASN A 12 -18.00 -8.75 9.08
N SER A 13 -16.91 -8.05 8.79
CA SER A 13 -15.75 -7.98 9.68
C SER A 13 -16.07 -7.24 10.97
N THR A 14 -15.42 -7.67 12.06
CA THR A 14 -15.57 -7.00 13.36
C THR A 14 -14.86 -5.66 13.36
N GLU A 15 -15.21 -4.78 14.31
CA GLU A 15 -14.54 -3.49 14.46
C GLU A 15 -13.03 -3.65 14.72
N GLU A 16 -12.66 -4.68 15.48
CA GLU A 16 -11.26 -4.99 15.78
C GLU A 16 -10.49 -5.44 14.52
N GLU A 17 -11.15 -6.18 13.63
CA GLU A 17 -10.58 -6.55 12.32
C GLU A 17 -10.45 -5.33 11.40
N ILE A 18 -11.47 -4.47 11.36
CA ILE A 18 -11.45 -3.22 10.58
C ILE A 18 -10.27 -2.36 11.04
N GLU A 19 -10.13 -2.15 12.34
CA GLU A 19 -9.05 -1.33 12.91
C GLU A 19 -7.68 -1.98 12.72
N ALA A 20 -7.56 -3.30 12.83
CA ALA A 20 -6.32 -4.00 12.53
C ALA A 20 -5.92 -3.88 11.04
N ILE A 21 -6.89 -3.89 10.12
CA ILE A 21 -6.64 -3.65 8.68
C ILE A 21 -6.19 -2.20 8.46
N ARG A 22 -6.87 -1.22 9.04
CA ARG A 22 -6.51 0.20 8.93
C ARG A 22 -5.16 0.50 9.57
N ALA A 23 -4.81 -0.13 10.69
CA ALA A 23 -3.53 0.05 11.37
C ALA A 23 -2.32 -0.37 10.54
N ARG A 24 -2.52 -1.12 9.45
CA ARG A 24 -1.47 -1.43 8.48
C ARG A 24 -1.09 -0.23 7.60
N VAL A 25 -1.86 0.85 7.64
CA VAL A 25 -1.55 2.11 6.98
C VAL A 25 -1.33 3.20 8.04
N TYR A 26 -0.13 3.76 8.10
CA TYR A 26 0.27 4.70 9.14
C TYR A 26 1.36 5.67 8.66
N MET A 27 1.53 6.80 9.34
CA MET A 27 2.64 7.71 9.08
C MET A 27 3.94 7.10 9.61
N TYR A 28 4.89 6.83 8.72
CA TYR A 28 6.23 6.37 9.06
C TYR A 28 7.13 7.54 9.50
N SER A 29 7.05 8.64 8.76
CA SER A 29 7.65 9.95 9.07
C SER A 29 6.70 11.05 8.58
N ASP A 30 7.07 12.32 8.75
CA ASP A 30 6.21 13.47 8.46
C ASP A 30 5.59 13.46 7.05
N ASN A 31 6.30 12.94 6.05
CA ASN A 31 5.82 12.87 4.66
C ASN A 31 5.95 11.47 4.03
N ILE A 32 6.14 10.42 4.83
CA ILE A 32 6.16 9.04 4.34
C ILE A 32 5.01 8.26 4.97
N VAL A 33 4.08 7.82 4.14
CA VAL A 33 3.04 6.89 4.55
C VAL A 33 3.55 5.46 4.36
N TYR A 34 3.39 4.62 5.37
CA TYR A 34 3.62 3.18 5.28
C TYR A 34 2.31 2.48 4.94
N TRP A 35 2.33 1.55 4.00
CA TRP A 35 1.23 0.65 3.68
C TRP A 35 1.73 -0.79 3.74
N LYS A 36 1.31 -1.54 4.77
CA LYS A 36 1.53 -2.98 4.88
C LYS A 36 0.39 -3.76 4.26
N GLU A 37 0.61 -4.42 3.14
CA GLU A 37 -0.46 -5.13 2.45
C GLU A 37 -0.84 -6.43 3.19
N VAL A 38 -2.13 -6.76 3.26
CA VAL A 38 -2.60 -8.04 3.82
C VAL A 38 -2.20 -9.24 2.94
N PRO A 39 -2.08 -10.45 3.52
CA PRO A 39 -1.71 -11.65 2.74
C PRO A 39 -2.69 -12.00 1.62
N VAL A 40 -3.99 -11.80 1.86
CA VAL A 40 -5.07 -12.05 0.90
C VAL A 40 -5.97 -10.83 0.87
N MET A 41 -5.89 -10.07 -0.21
CA MET A 41 -6.63 -8.83 -0.39
C MET A 41 -8.04 -9.07 -0.93
N SER A 42 -8.96 -8.18 -0.60
CA SER A 42 -10.28 -8.01 -1.20
C SER A 42 -10.50 -6.55 -1.61
N VAL A 43 -11.47 -6.30 -2.50
CA VAL A 43 -11.89 -4.94 -2.87
C VAL A 43 -12.31 -4.12 -1.64
N TRP A 44 -13.02 -4.74 -0.70
CA TRP A 44 -13.44 -4.07 0.52
C TRP A 44 -12.25 -3.64 1.39
N GLN A 45 -11.20 -4.46 1.48
CA GLN A 45 -9.97 -4.09 2.20
C GLN A 45 -9.25 -2.91 1.53
N VAL A 46 -9.24 -2.84 0.19
CA VAL A 46 -8.71 -1.69 -0.56
C VAL A 46 -9.41 -0.39 -0.18
N GLN A 47 -10.74 -0.44 0.04
CA GLN A 47 -11.50 0.73 0.50
C GLN A 47 -11.13 1.14 1.94
N GLN A 48 -10.86 0.19 2.83
CA GLN A 48 -10.39 0.51 4.18
C GLN A 48 -9.01 1.18 4.16
N TYR A 49 -8.11 0.72 3.30
CA TYR A 49 -6.81 1.38 3.08
C TYR A 49 -6.99 2.79 2.52
N GLN A 50 -7.86 2.98 1.52
CA GLN A 50 -8.13 4.30 0.97
C GLN A 50 -8.66 5.27 2.03
N SER A 51 -9.60 4.84 2.86
CA SER A 51 -10.14 5.64 3.95
C SER A 51 -9.05 6.08 4.93
N LYS A 52 -8.18 5.13 5.33
CA LYS A 52 -7.07 5.43 6.21
C LYS A 52 -6.06 6.37 5.57
N MET A 53 -5.62 6.09 4.33
CA MET A 53 -4.73 6.95 3.55
C MET A 53 -5.24 8.40 3.52
N LYS A 54 -6.50 8.61 3.13
CA LYS A 54 -7.13 9.95 3.09
C LYS A 54 -7.06 10.66 4.44
N SER A 55 -7.29 9.94 5.55
CA SER A 55 -7.22 10.54 6.89
C SER A 55 -5.81 10.99 7.27
N LEU A 56 -4.78 10.36 6.72
CA LEU A 56 -3.37 10.70 7.00
C LEU A 56 -2.85 11.80 6.08
N THR A 57 -3.34 11.85 4.84
CA THR A 57 -2.74 12.69 3.79
C THR A 57 -3.53 13.94 3.44
N ASN A 58 -4.74 14.13 3.99
CA ASN A 58 -5.63 15.25 3.64
C ASN A 58 -5.01 16.66 3.77
N ASN A 59 -3.99 16.82 4.62
CA ASN A 59 -3.30 18.08 4.86
C ASN A 59 -1.88 18.11 4.28
N LEU A 60 -1.44 17.03 3.64
CA LEU A 60 -0.11 16.95 3.02
C LEU A 60 -0.19 17.45 1.59
N LYS A 61 0.72 18.35 1.22
CA LYS A 61 0.85 18.82 -0.17
C LYS A 61 1.64 17.85 -1.03
N HIS A 62 2.63 17.21 -0.42
CA HIS A 62 3.58 16.29 -1.04
C HIS A 62 3.90 15.19 -0.04
N TYR A 63 3.84 13.94 -0.48
CA TYR A 63 4.21 12.80 0.34
C TYR A 63 4.66 11.63 -0.54
N ALA A 64 5.34 10.68 0.10
CA ALA A 64 5.72 9.42 -0.48
C ALA A 64 5.00 8.25 0.18
N LEU A 65 4.94 7.13 -0.54
CA LEU A 65 4.33 5.89 -0.08
C LEU A 65 5.36 4.76 -0.03
N LEU A 66 5.56 4.17 1.14
CA LEU A 66 6.31 2.95 1.33
C LEU A 66 5.35 1.75 1.37
N ILE A 67 5.43 0.87 0.38
CA ILE A 67 4.54 -0.30 0.26
C ILE A 67 5.30 -1.58 0.62
N ASP A 68 4.81 -2.28 1.63
CA ASP A 68 5.31 -3.58 2.08
C ASP A 68 4.43 -4.71 1.52
N LEU A 69 5.01 -5.46 0.58
CA LEU A 69 4.39 -6.62 -0.07
C LEU A 69 4.99 -7.94 0.41
N THR A 70 5.73 -7.96 1.52
CA THR A 70 6.47 -9.16 1.97
C THR A 70 5.58 -10.35 2.31
N GLU A 71 4.32 -10.09 2.67
CA GLU A 71 3.32 -11.09 3.03
C GLU A 71 2.25 -11.27 1.95
N SER A 72 2.18 -10.40 0.95
CA SER A 72 1.03 -10.33 0.05
C SER A 72 1.11 -11.28 -1.13
N LYS A 73 -0.07 -11.75 -1.56
CA LYS A 73 -0.21 -12.52 -2.81
C LYS A 73 -0.51 -11.58 -3.98
N PRO A 74 -0.10 -11.93 -5.21
CA PRO A 74 -0.42 -11.14 -6.38
C PRO A 74 -1.94 -10.91 -6.53
N PRO A 75 -2.38 -9.66 -6.79
CA PRO A 75 -3.80 -9.34 -6.90
C PRO A 75 -4.42 -9.89 -8.19
N ASN A 76 -5.69 -10.28 -8.12
CA ASN A 76 -6.49 -10.64 -9.30
C ASN A 76 -6.91 -9.39 -10.10
N ALA A 77 -7.61 -9.56 -11.23
CA ALA A 77 -7.98 -8.45 -12.11
C ALA A 77 -8.91 -7.42 -11.44
N GLU A 78 -9.85 -7.88 -10.62
CA GLU A 78 -10.81 -7.04 -9.90
C GLU A 78 -10.10 -6.18 -8.85
N ILE A 79 -9.21 -6.79 -8.06
CA ILE A 79 -8.41 -6.08 -7.06
C ILE A 79 -7.49 -5.06 -7.74
N ARG A 80 -6.87 -5.40 -8.88
CA ARG A 80 -6.05 -4.44 -9.65
C ARG A 80 -6.87 -3.25 -10.17
N ALA A 81 -8.13 -3.46 -10.55
CA ALA A 81 -9.01 -2.36 -10.94
C ALA A 81 -9.29 -1.45 -9.72
N SER A 82 -9.66 -2.04 -8.58
CA SER A 82 -9.88 -1.29 -7.35
C SER A 82 -8.64 -0.52 -6.87
N LEU A 83 -7.46 -1.11 -6.93
CA LEU A 83 -6.20 -0.42 -6.60
C LEU A 83 -5.94 0.76 -7.54
N ARG A 84 -6.29 0.65 -8.83
CA ARG A 84 -6.15 1.74 -9.79
C ARG A 84 -7.05 2.93 -9.44
N ASP A 85 -8.29 2.64 -9.07
CA ASP A 85 -9.26 3.65 -8.66
C ASP A 85 -8.86 4.33 -7.34
N VAL A 86 -8.01 3.68 -6.53
CA VAL A 86 -7.45 4.25 -5.29
C VAL A 86 -6.18 5.06 -5.54
N TYR A 87 -5.19 4.51 -6.24
CA TYR A 87 -3.90 5.18 -6.43
C TYR A 87 -3.95 6.34 -7.43
N GLY A 88 -4.82 6.29 -8.44
CA GLY A 88 -4.98 7.36 -9.42
C GLY A 88 -5.27 8.72 -8.76
N PRO A 89 -6.34 8.85 -7.95
CA PRO A 89 -6.63 10.07 -7.21
C PRO A 89 -5.49 10.53 -6.30
N PHE A 90 -4.84 9.61 -5.57
CA PHE A 90 -3.72 10.01 -4.69
C PHE A 90 -2.54 10.59 -5.47
N ALA A 91 -2.24 10.06 -6.65
CA ALA A 91 -1.21 10.61 -7.54
C ALA A 91 -1.55 12.01 -8.09
N GLU A 92 -2.83 12.42 -8.06
CA GLU A 92 -3.27 13.77 -8.39
C GLU A 92 -3.33 14.68 -7.16
N GLU A 93 -3.46 14.11 -5.95
CA GLU A 93 -3.62 14.81 -4.67
C GLU A 93 -2.31 14.94 -3.86
N GLY A 94 -1.14 14.65 -4.45
CA GLY A 94 0.16 14.92 -3.83
C GLY A 94 1.01 13.69 -3.49
N LEU A 95 0.62 12.48 -3.91
CA LEU A 95 1.52 11.32 -3.90
C LEU A 95 2.56 11.47 -5.01
N ASP A 96 3.78 11.83 -4.65
CA ASP A 96 4.84 12.11 -5.60
C ASP A 96 5.60 10.83 -6.02
N GLU A 97 5.83 9.93 -5.06
CA GLU A 97 6.67 8.74 -5.25
C GLU A 97 6.24 7.57 -4.37
N ALA A 98 6.39 6.36 -4.89
CA ALA A 98 6.24 5.14 -4.09
C ALA A 98 7.52 4.29 -4.10
N ALA A 99 7.91 3.76 -2.96
CA ALA A 99 8.93 2.71 -2.89
C ALA A 99 8.28 1.44 -2.39
N VAL A 100 8.53 0.33 -3.07
CA VAL A 100 7.94 -0.96 -2.76
C VAL A 100 9.02 -1.93 -2.36
N PHE A 101 8.76 -2.78 -1.38
CA PHE A 101 9.63 -3.91 -1.09
C PHE A 101 8.86 -5.22 -0.89
N THR A 102 9.46 -6.30 -1.37
CA THR A 102 8.79 -7.63 -1.46
C THR A 102 9.51 -8.73 -0.69
N GLY A 103 10.62 -8.39 -0.02
CA GLY A 103 11.44 -9.37 0.67
C GLY A 103 12.28 -10.22 -0.30
N LYS A 104 12.42 -11.50 0.03
CA LYS A 104 13.33 -12.43 -0.69
C LYS A 104 12.75 -12.97 -2.00
N ASN A 105 11.49 -12.70 -2.34
CA ASN A 105 10.84 -13.33 -3.47
C ASN A 105 10.98 -12.50 -4.77
N PHE A 106 12.00 -12.82 -5.56
CA PHE A 106 12.31 -12.14 -6.82
C PHE A 106 11.15 -12.16 -7.85
N LEU A 107 10.34 -13.21 -7.89
CA LEU A 107 9.19 -13.28 -8.80
C LEU A 107 8.11 -12.25 -8.44
N ILE A 108 7.94 -11.97 -7.15
CA ILE A 108 7.03 -10.91 -6.67
C ILE A 108 7.58 -9.53 -7.06
N ASN A 109 8.90 -9.30 -7.03
CA ASN A 109 9.48 -8.03 -7.52
C ASN A 109 9.14 -7.73 -8.98
N VAL A 110 9.20 -8.75 -9.84
CA VAL A 110 8.88 -8.59 -11.26
C VAL A 110 7.38 -8.35 -11.45
N ALA A 111 6.53 -9.15 -10.80
CA ALA A 111 5.08 -8.98 -10.86
C ALA A 111 4.62 -7.62 -10.30
N ALA A 112 5.25 -7.16 -9.22
CA ALA A 112 4.97 -5.86 -8.61
C ALA A 112 5.17 -4.72 -9.62
N LYS A 113 6.25 -4.73 -10.41
CA LYS A 113 6.47 -3.68 -11.43
C LYS A 113 5.34 -3.59 -12.46
N PHE A 114 4.82 -4.74 -12.91
CA PHE A 114 3.71 -4.77 -13.86
C PHE A 114 2.39 -4.33 -13.24
N VAL A 115 2.14 -4.71 -11.98
CA VAL A 115 0.94 -4.31 -11.26
C VAL A 115 0.98 -2.82 -10.94
N LEU A 116 2.09 -2.31 -10.39
CA LEU A 116 2.24 -0.92 -9.96
C LEU A 116 2.13 0.06 -11.13
N GLY A 117 2.74 -0.26 -12.28
CA GLY A 117 2.57 0.52 -13.50
C GLY A 117 1.13 0.52 -14.03
N GLY A 118 0.37 -0.56 -13.77
CA GLY A 118 -1.03 -0.69 -14.20
C GLY A 118 -2.07 -0.08 -13.23
N VAL A 119 -1.68 0.29 -12.01
CA VAL A 119 -2.57 0.90 -11.00
C VAL A 119 -2.38 2.41 -10.89
N GLY A 120 -1.57 3.04 -11.74
CA GLY A 120 -1.50 4.51 -11.84
C GLY A 120 -0.39 5.18 -11.01
N LEU A 121 0.49 4.41 -10.37
CA LEU A 121 1.70 4.97 -9.76
C LEU A 121 2.68 5.40 -10.85
N LYS A 122 2.91 6.72 -10.96
CA LYS A 122 3.73 7.32 -12.03
C LYS A 122 5.23 7.19 -11.75
N LYS A 123 5.64 7.36 -10.50
CA LYS A 123 7.03 7.27 -10.06
C LYS A 123 7.12 6.24 -8.94
N PHE A 124 7.76 5.11 -9.22
CA PHE A 124 7.96 4.10 -8.19
C PHE A 124 9.26 3.31 -8.36
N THR A 125 9.77 2.78 -7.25
CA THR A 125 10.91 1.87 -7.20
C THR A 125 10.52 0.57 -6.50
N VAL A 126 11.24 -0.52 -6.81
CA VAL A 126 10.97 -1.85 -6.23
C VAL A 126 12.28 -2.45 -5.72
N HIS A 127 12.25 -2.89 -4.46
CA HIS A 127 13.42 -3.32 -3.69
C HIS A 127 13.17 -4.67 -3.02
N SER A 128 14.25 -5.37 -2.65
CA SER A 128 14.13 -6.59 -1.84
C SER A 128 14.05 -6.32 -0.33
N LYS A 129 14.48 -5.13 0.12
CA LYS A 129 14.61 -4.78 1.54
C LYS A 129 13.95 -3.44 1.82
N GLN A 130 13.37 -3.32 3.01
CA GLN A 130 12.76 -2.08 3.49
C GLN A 130 13.76 -0.93 3.55
N GLU A 131 14.99 -1.18 4.03
CA GLU A 131 16.02 -0.14 4.13
C GLU A 131 16.36 0.51 2.80
N ASP A 132 16.41 -0.27 1.72
CA ASP A 132 16.71 0.24 0.38
C ASP A 132 15.52 1.00 -0.21
N ALA A 133 14.29 0.54 0.08
CA ALA A 133 13.08 1.28 -0.26
C ALA A 133 12.98 2.61 0.49
N LEU A 134 13.34 2.66 1.78
CA LEU A 134 13.39 3.90 2.55
C LEU A 134 14.46 4.86 2.04
N LYS A 135 15.65 4.36 1.68
CA LYS A 135 16.69 5.20 1.06
C LYS A 135 16.22 5.85 -0.24
N ALA A 136 15.37 5.16 -1.02
CA ALA A 136 14.79 5.73 -2.24
C ALA A 136 13.79 6.88 -1.96
N LEU A 137 13.30 7.00 -0.72
CA LEU A 137 12.37 8.05 -0.29
C LEU A 137 13.03 9.08 0.63
N SER A 138 14.37 9.18 0.64
CA SER A 138 15.10 10.03 1.59
C SER A 138 14.72 11.50 1.52
N ASP A 139 14.23 11.98 0.38
CA ASP A 139 13.82 13.36 0.18
C ASP A 139 12.52 13.72 0.94
N TYR A 140 11.84 12.72 1.50
CA TYR A 140 10.59 12.84 2.25
C TYR A 140 10.74 12.49 3.74
N ALA A 141 11.95 12.09 4.16
CA ALA A 141 12.27 11.62 5.50
C ALA A 141 12.48 12.76 6.51
#